data_AF-A0A317ZDT3-F1
#
_entry.id   AF-A0A317ZDT3-F1
#
_cell.length_a   1.000
_cell.length_b   1.000
_cell.length_c   1.000
_cell.angle_alpha   90.00
_cell.angle_beta   90.00
_cell.angle_gamma   90.00
#
_symmetry.space_group_name_H-M   'P 1'
#
loop_
_entity.id
_entity.type
_entity.pdbx_description
1 polymer ?
#
loop_
_entity_poly.entity_id
_entity_poly.type
_entity_poly.pdbx_seq_one_letter_code
_entity_poly.pdbx_strand_id
1 'polypeptide(L)'
;MSPKSIPLIPTLLLLLLSLGPGFQIRTQAQQSSSPDSEQIKVRFRAMGWSGTCKDLFYLQGGKAETFTATSANPSKWLEYRGPTPLILYKKGETTLNAEGEIVPRPVGSFDPPGPGEYLLLLKEKVNGASTWKYQIFPLAETGGEVEPGYRIVNFTDKELAIKINDEQAIIPRGEFQHLKPTARDDNSLSVATASKEADGWKVKYRNLFREKPGIRTTVFLSESGKRVQVRRFLDRATRNN
;
A
#
# COMPACT_ATOMS: atom_id res chain seq x y z
N MET A 1 -25.43 56.26 39.77
CA MET A 1 -24.94 56.83 38.49
C MET A 1 -23.46 57.14 38.63
N SER A 2 -22.62 56.31 38.00
CA SER A 2 -21.20 56.54 37.73
C SER A 2 -20.79 55.50 36.67
N PRO A 3 -20.02 55.86 35.63
CA PRO A 3 -19.84 55.03 34.44
C PRO A 3 -18.68 54.05 34.62
N LYS A 4 -18.78 52.84 34.07
CA LYS A 4 -17.64 51.92 33.94
C LYS A 4 -17.52 51.35 32.53
N SER A 5 -16.64 52.01 31.78
CA SER A 5 -15.57 51.47 30.94
C SER A 5 -15.84 50.21 30.09
N ILE A 6 -15.85 50.44 28.78
CA ILE A 6 -15.70 49.46 27.69
C ILE A 6 -14.24 49.00 27.63
N PRO A 7 -13.92 47.70 27.53
CA PRO A 7 -12.65 47.24 26.98
C PRO A 7 -12.76 46.90 25.49
N LEU A 8 -11.76 47.41 24.75
CA LEU A 8 -11.55 47.23 23.32
C LEU A 8 -11.34 45.76 22.94
N ILE A 9 -11.99 45.34 21.85
CA ILE A 9 -11.68 44.08 21.15
C ILE A 9 -10.51 44.38 20.20
N PRO A 10 -9.39 43.63 20.25
CA PRO A 10 -8.35 43.76 19.24
C PRO A 10 -8.81 43.12 17.94
N THR A 11 -8.88 43.95 16.90
CA THR A 11 -9.03 43.61 15.48
C THR A 11 -8.00 42.56 15.07
N LEU A 12 -8.44 41.32 14.88
CA LEU A 12 -7.61 40.27 14.28
C LEU A 12 -7.60 40.48 12.76
N LEU A 13 -6.51 41.03 12.27
CA LEU A 13 -6.21 41.24 10.85
C LEU A 13 -6.04 39.86 10.19
N LEU A 14 -7.03 39.44 9.40
CA LEU A 14 -6.95 38.23 8.58
C LEU A 14 -6.11 38.53 7.34
N LEU A 15 -4.83 38.17 7.34
CA LEU A 15 -4.00 38.17 6.13
C LEU A 15 -4.38 36.96 5.26
N LEU A 16 -5.20 37.20 4.25
CA LEU A 16 -5.40 36.28 3.12
C LEU A 16 -4.17 36.35 2.21
N LEU A 17 -3.20 35.45 2.44
CA LEU A 17 -2.14 35.20 1.46
C LEU A 17 -2.71 34.35 0.31
N SER A 18 -2.98 35.05 -0.78
CA SER A 18 -3.10 34.53 -2.14
C SER A 18 -1.84 33.73 -2.51
N LEU A 19 -1.95 32.39 -2.55
CA LEU A 19 -0.94 31.52 -3.13
C LEU A 19 -1.18 31.45 -4.65
N GLY A 20 -0.34 32.17 -5.41
CA GLY A 20 -0.34 32.15 -6.86
C GLY A 20 0.11 30.80 -7.46
N PRO A 21 -0.15 30.58 -8.76
CA PRO A 21 0.26 29.37 -9.46
C PRO A 21 1.76 29.43 -9.79
N GLY A 22 2.58 28.84 -8.91
CA GLY A 22 4.03 28.83 -9.12
C GLY A 22 4.86 28.19 -8.01
N PHE A 23 4.31 27.24 -7.26
CA PHE A 23 5.05 26.54 -6.21
C PHE A 23 6.07 25.56 -6.84
N GLN A 24 7.22 26.08 -7.27
CA GLN A 24 8.39 25.26 -7.57
C GLN A 24 8.97 24.80 -6.24
N ILE A 25 8.73 23.54 -5.89
CA ILE A 25 9.46 22.88 -4.80
C ILE A 25 10.93 22.88 -5.23
N ARG A 26 11.74 23.75 -4.63
CA ARG A 26 13.20 23.67 -4.70
C ARG A 26 13.58 22.45 -3.86
N THR A 27 13.51 21.27 -4.47
CA THR A 27 13.94 20.02 -3.85
C THR A 27 15.47 20.03 -3.80
N GLN A 28 16.05 20.75 -2.84
CA GLN A 28 17.36 20.36 -2.34
C GLN A 28 17.13 19.14 -1.46
N ALA A 29 16.94 17.98 -2.12
CA ALA A 29 17.19 16.74 -1.43
C ALA A 29 18.68 16.79 -1.06
N GLN A 30 18.98 17.10 0.20
CA GLN A 30 20.19 16.60 0.84
C GLN A 30 20.12 15.07 0.73
N GLN A 31 20.53 14.54 -0.42
CA GLN A 31 21.20 13.26 -0.45
C GLN A 31 22.46 13.50 0.39
N SER A 32 22.34 13.22 1.69
CA SER A 32 23.48 12.76 2.46
C SER A 32 24.01 11.54 1.71
N SER A 33 24.92 11.79 0.78
CA SER A 33 25.65 10.78 0.03
C SER A 33 26.60 10.12 1.02
N SER A 34 26.05 9.27 1.88
CA SER A 34 26.83 8.20 2.48
C SER A 34 27.38 7.39 1.29
N PRO A 35 28.70 7.26 1.15
CA PRO A 35 29.33 6.70 -0.04
C PRO A 35 29.03 5.21 -0.31
N ASP A 36 28.21 4.57 0.53
CA ASP A 36 27.85 3.15 0.46
C ASP A 36 26.33 2.88 0.33
N SER A 37 25.49 3.86 -0.04
CA SER A 37 24.08 3.55 -0.29
C SER A 37 23.94 2.74 -1.58
N GLU A 38 23.80 1.42 -1.46
CA GLU A 38 23.56 0.51 -2.58
C GLU A 38 22.38 1.02 -3.41
N GLN A 39 22.64 1.34 -4.68
CA GLN A 39 21.59 1.77 -5.61
C GLN A 39 20.85 0.55 -6.13
N ILE A 40 19.54 0.56 -5.97
CA ILE A 40 18.67 -0.48 -6.49
C ILE A 40 17.99 -0.04 -7.79
N LYS A 41 17.69 -1.02 -8.64
CA LYS A 41 16.79 -0.86 -9.78
C LYS A 41 15.60 -1.79 -9.60
N VAL A 42 14.43 -1.22 -9.36
CA VAL A 42 13.19 -2.00 -9.22
C VAL A 42 12.11 -1.43 -10.13
N ARG A 43 11.23 -2.30 -10.61
CA ARG A 43 9.96 -1.89 -11.22
C ARG A 43 8.86 -2.20 -10.24
N PHE A 44 7.91 -1.30 -10.07
CA PHE A 44 6.79 -1.56 -9.18
C PHE A 44 5.48 -1.00 -9.72
N ARG A 45 4.39 -1.59 -9.26
CA ARG A 45 3.03 -1.05 -9.41
C ARG A 45 2.39 -1.05 -8.03
N ALA A 46 1.49 -0.11 -7.77
CA ALA A 46 0.92 0.08 -6.45
C ALA A 46 -0.61 -0.08 -6.45
N MET A 47 -1.14 -0.67 -5.37
CA MET A 47 -2.56 -0.76 -5.08
C MET A 47 -2.86 -0.24 -3.69
N GLY A 48 -4.04 0.34 -3.49
CA GLY A 48 -4.55 0.69 -2.16
C GLY A 48 -5.34 -0.46 -1.53
N TRP A 49 -5.20 -0.67 -0.23
CA TRP A 49 -5.91 -1.73 0.51
C TRP A 49 -7.42 -1.50 0.61
N SER A 50 -7.82 -0.29 1.00
CA SER A 50 -9.19 0.07 1.35
C SER A 50 -9.76 1.24 0.57
N GLY A 51 -8.95 1.88 -0.28
CA GLY A 51 -9.37 3.03 -1.06
C GLY A 51 -8.27 3.54 -1.99
N THR A 52 -8.49 4.74 -2.51
CA THR A 52 -7.55 5.37 -3.45
C THR A 52 -6.54 6.22 -2.69
N CYS A 53 -5.26 5.88 -2.81
CA CYS A 53 -4.15 6.68 -2.32
C CYS A 53 -3.71 7.63 -3.44
N LYS A 54 -4.24 8.86 -3.41
CA LYS A 54 -3.94 9.93 -4.38
C LYS A 54 -2.68 10.71 -4.01
N ASP A 55 -2.13 11.38 -5.01
CA ASP A 55 -1.03 12.34 -4.87
C ASP A 55 0.23 11.75 -4.21
N LEU A 56 0.46 10.46 -4.42
CA LEU A 56 1.69 9.80 -4.00
C LEU A 56 2.81 10.14 -4.97
N PHE A 57 4.02 10.23 -4.45
CA PHE A 57 5.21 10.37 -5.28
C PHE A 57 6.44 9.77 -4.63
N TYR A 58 7.47 9.54 -5.44
CA TYR A 58 8.81 9.20 -4.98
C TYR A 58 9.82 10.10 -5.69
N LEU A 59 11.03 10.19 -5.15
CA LEU A 59 12.11 10.99 -5.71
C LEU A 59 13.08 10.10 -6.48
N GLN A 60 13.32 10.40 -7.75
CA GLN A 60 14.33 9.74 -8.59
C GLN A 60 15.22 10.79 -9.25
N GLY A 61 16.52 10.76 -8.94
CA GLY A 61 17.46 11.77 -9.44
C GLY A 61 17.02 13.21 -9.14
N GLY A 62 16.46 13.44 -7.94
CA GLY A 62 15.92 14.73 -7.52
C GLY A 62 14.56 15.13 -8.13
N LYS A 63 14.03 14.36 -9.08
CA LYS A 63 12.71 14.61 -9.70
C LYS A 63 11.61 13.83 -9.00
N ALA A 64 10.46 14.46 -8.81
CA ALA A 64 9.28 13.82 -8.23
C ALA A 64 8.48 13.08 -9.29
N GLU A 65 8.35 11.77 -9.14
CA GLU A 65 7.51 10.92 -9.99
C GLU A 65 6.20 10.61 -9.26
N THR A 66 5.08 11.10 -9.81
CA THR A 66 3.76 11.00 -9.17
C THR A 66 2.98 9.79 -9.65
N PHE A 67 2.18 9.21 -8.75
CA PHE A 67 1.29 8.11 -9.08
C PHE A 67 0.07 8.07 -8.16
N THR A 68 -0.91 7.25 -8.53
CA THR A 68 -2.10 6.97 -7.72
C THR A 68 -2.23 5.46 -7.58
N ALA A 69 -2.47 5.00 -6.35
CA ALA A 69 -2.75 3.59 -6.06
C ALA A 69 -4.24 3.43 -5.77
N THR A 70 -4.96 2.70 -6.62
CA THR A 70 -6.39 2.41 -6.41
C THR A 70 -6.59 1.05 -5.77
N SER A 71 -7.76 0.81 -5.18
CA SER A 71 -8.10 -0.53 -4.66
C SER A 71 -8.65 -1.47 -5.71
N ALA A 72 -8.99 -0.97 -6.91
CA ALA A 72 -9.60 -1.77 -7.98
C ALA A 72 -8.54 -2.39 -8.89
N ASN A 73 -7.55 -1.59 -9.30
CA ASN A 73 -6.46 -2.00 -10.19
C ASN A 73 -5.11 -1.43 -9.71
N PRO A 74 -4.01 -2.15 -9.92
CA PRO A 74 -2.66 -1.61 -9.80
C PRO A 74 -2.49 -0.37 -10.65
N SER A 75 -1.62 0.52 -10.20
CA SER A 75 -1.08 1.60 -11.03
C SER A 75 -0.40 1.03 -12.27
N LYS A 76 -0.06 1.91 -13.22
CA LYS A 76 0.96 1.57 -14.23
C LYS A 76 2.26 1.12 -13.55
N TRP A 77 3.06 0.35 -14.29
CA TRP A 77 4.44 0.08 -13.90
C TRP A 77 5.23 1.39 -13.81
N LEU A 78 5.97 1.52 -12.72
CA LEU A 78 6.86 2.62 -12.37
C LEU A 78 8.26 2.05 -12.23
N GLU A 79 9.28 2.79 -12.66
CA GLU A 79 10.68 2.42 -12.45
C GLU A 79 11.24 3.26 -11.31
N TYR A 80 12.02 2.63 -10.43
CA TYR A 80 12.82 3.32 -9.43
C TYR A 80 14.29 2.96 -9.60
N ARG A 81 15.12 3.99 -9.62
CA ARG A 81 16.59 3.89 -9.58
C ARG A 81 17.11 4.88 -8.56
N GLY A 82 17.56 4.38 -7.40
CA GLY A 82 17.95 5.23 -6.29
C GLY A 82 18.39 4.44 -5.06
N PRO A 83 18.66 5.14 -3.95
CA PRO A 83 19.08 4.51 -2.71
C PRO A 83 17.96 3.65 -2.11
N THR A 84 18.34 2.60 -1.40
CA THR A 84 17.44 1.84 -0.55
C THR A 84 17.31 2.49 0.83
N PRO A 85 16.10 2.58 1.42
CA PRO A 85 14.82 2.12 0.88
C PRO A 85 14.16 3.12 -0.08
N LEU A 86 13.28 2.62 -0.97
CA LEU A 86 12.35 3.46 -1.72
C LEU A 86 11.42 4.18 -0.74
N ILE A 87 11.53 5.52 -0.68
CA ILE A 87 10.66 6.35 0.15
C ILE A 87 9.48 6.88 -0.68
N LEU A 88 8.28 6.70 -0.16
CA LEU A 88 7.06 7.29 -0.69
C LEU A 88 6.69 8.55 0.10
N TYR A 89 6.24 9.55 -0.63
CA TYR A 89 5.75 10.84 -0.14
C TYR A 89 4.31 11.08 -0.61
N LYS A 90 3.63 12.03 0.03
CA LYS A 90 2.29 12.47 -0.37
C LYS A 90 2.28 14.00 -0.48
N LYS A 91 1.72 14.53 -1.58
CA LYS A 91 1.63 15.98 -1.77
C LYS A 91 0.90 16.65 -0.60
N GLY A 92 1.46 17.74 -0.08
CA GLY A 92 0.92 18.47 1.07
C GLY A 92 1.44 17.96 2.43
N GLU A 93 2.04 16.77 2.49
CA GLU A 93 2.67 16.29 3.72
C GLU A 93 4.11 16.78 3.80
N THR A 94 4.37 17.69 4.74
CA THR A 94 5.70 18.28 4.97
C THR A 94 6.15 18.15 6.42
N THR A 95 7.45 18.38 6.65
CA THR A 95 8.10 18.46 7.96
C THR A 95 9.24 19.49 7.88
N LEU A 96 9.74 19.96 9.01
CA LEU A 96 10.99 20.74 9.06
C LEU A 96 12.19 19.79 9.15
N ASN A 97 13.27 20.06 8.40
CA ASN A 97 14.57 19.40 8.59
C ASN A 97 15.36 20.08 9.75
N ALA A 98 16.58 19.61 10.01
CA ALA A 98 17.42 20.13 11.09
C ALA A 98 17.81 21.61 10.87
N GLU A 99 17.85 22.02 9.61
CA GLU A 99 18.18 23.37 9.14
C GLU A 99 16.97 24.31 9.16
N GLY A 100 15.78 23.81 9.54
CA GLY A 100 14.53 24.60 9.60
C GLY A 100 13.85 24.81 8.25
N GLU A 101 14.23 24.08 7.22
CA GLU A 101 13.61 24.10 5.90
C GLU A 101 12.41 23.14 5.83
N ILE A 102 11.36 23.56 5.11
CA ILE A 102 10.17 22.72 4.89
C ILE A 102 10.49 21.70 3.79
N VAL A 103 10.54 20.43 4.17
CA VAL A 103 10.82 19.30 3.26
C VAL A 103 9.63 18.34 3.19
N PRO A 104 9.49 17.55 2.10
CA PRO A 104 8.49 16.50 2.02
C PRO A 104 8.62 15.49 3.17
N ARG A 105 7.49 15.15 3.81
CA ARG A 105 7.45 14.15 4.87
C ARG A 105 7.22 12.75 4.29
N PRO A 106 8.07 11.77 4.61
CA PRO A 106 7.83 10.38 4.24
C PRO A 106 6.50 9.86 4.77
N VAL A 107 5.73 9.19 3.91
CA VAL A 107 4.47 8.53 4.28
C VAL A 107 4.55 7.00 4.22
N GLY A 108 5.62 6.44 3.67
CA GLY A 108 5.89 5.01 3.66
C GLY A 108 7.28 4.72 3.09
N SER A 109 7.80 3.53 3.38
CA SER A 109 9.08 3.07 2.85
C SER A 109 8.99 1.62 2.44
N PHE A 110 9.69 1.27 1.38
CA PHE A 110 9.83 -0.09 0.87
C PHE A 110 11.32 -0.39 0.71
N ASP A 111 11.76 -1.45 1.40
CA ASP A 111 13.11 -1.96 1.32
C ASP A 111 13.08 -3.26 0.48
N PRO A 112 13.33 -3.20 -0.84
CA PRO A 112 13.31 -4.39 -1.66
C PRO A 112 14.51 -5.29 -1.33
N PRO A 113 14.30 -6.61 -1.24
CA PRO A 113 15.39 -7.56 -1.00
C PRO A 113 16.39 -7.66 -2.18
N GLY A 114 16.07 -7.06 -3.32
CA GLY A 114 16.92 -7.05 -4.51
C GLY A 114 16.22 -6.44 -5.72
N PRO A 115 16.91 -6.38 -6.88
CA PRO A 115 16.30 -5.93 -8.12
C PRO A 115 15.15 -6.86 -8.53
N GLY A 116 14.10 -6.31 -9.13
CA GLY A 116 12.95 -7.10 -9.55
C GLY A 116 11.69 -6.29 -9.81
N GLU A 117 10.60 -7.01 -10.01
CA GLU A 117 9.27 -6.45 -10.20
C GLU A 117 8.43 -6.69 -8.95
N TYR A 118 7.72 -5.67 -8.48
CA TYR A 118 6.94 -5.76 -7.24
C TYR A 118 5.53 -5.17 -7.39
N LEU A 119 4.54 -5.86 -6.82
CA LEU A 119 3.26 -5.27 -6.49
C LEU A 119 3.33 -4.73 -5.05
N LEU A 120 3.15 -3.43 -4.88
CA LEU A 120 3.11 -2.77 -3.57
C LEU A 120 1.67 -2.56 -3.14
N LEU A 121 1.24 -3.21 -2.07
CA LEU A 121 -0.07 -2.96 -1.48
C LEU A 121 0.05 -1.97 -0.32
N LEU A 122 -0.62 -0.83 -0.47
CA LEU A 122 -0.59 0.29 0.46
C LEU A 122 -1.81 0.25 1.38
N LYS A 123 -1.59 -0.05 2.66
CA LYS A 123 -2.63 0.01 3.70
C LYS A 123 -2.39 1.24 4.55
N GLU A 124 -3.36 2.14 4.56
CA GLU A 124 -3.33 3.31 5.44
C GLU A 124 -3.31 2.87 6.92
N LYS A 125 -2.35 3.40 7.68
CA LYS A 125 -2.30 3.26 9.13
C LYS A 125 -3.12 4.41 9.72
N VAL A 126 -4.29 4.09 10.24
CA VAL A 126 -5.08 5.04 11.02
C VAL A 126 -4.42 5.17 12.40
N ASN A 127 -3.43 6.04 12.50
CA ASN A 127 -2.96 6.53 13.78
C ASN A 127 -3.80 7.77 14.08
N GLY A 128 -4.40 7.91 15.27
CA GLY A 128 -5.34 8.98 15.60
C GLY A 128 -4.84 10.43 15.48
N ALA A 129 -3.68 10.68 14.87
CA ALA A 129 -3.18 11.97 14.44
C ALA A 129 -3.43 12.16 12.93
N SER A 130 -3.64 13.40 12.51
CA SER A 130 -3.91 13.86 11.13
C SER A 130 -2.77 13.61 10.11
N THR A 131 -1.84 12.69 10.39
CA THR A 131 -0.68 12.40 9.54
C THR A 131 -0.88 11.12 8.74
N TRP A 132 -0.83 11.22 7.41
CA TRP A 132 -0.90 10.05 6.54
C TRP A 132 0.34 9.16 6.71
N LYS A 133 0.12 7.89 7.02
CA LYS A 133 1.15 6.85 7.00
C LYS A 133 0.61 5.60 6.32
N TYR A 134 1.42 4.97 5.49
CA TYR A 134 1.11 3.73 4.81
C TYR A 134 2.00 2.61 5.32
N GLN A 135 1.38 1.47 5.62
CA GLN A 135 2.06 0.19 5.64
C GLN A 135 2.14 -0.31 4.21
N ILE A 136 3.36 -0.62 3.76
CA ILE A 136 3.61 -1.18 2.43
C ILE A 136 3.82 -2.68 2.59
N PHE A 137 3.02 -3.46 1.86
CA PHE A 137 3.23 -4.89 1.74
C PHE A 137 3.73 -5.19 0.32
N PRO A 138 5.04 -5.47 0.16
CA PRO A 138 5.58 -5.82 -1.12
C PRO A 138 5.27 -7.28 -1.46
N LEU A 139 4.99 -7.53 -2.72
CA LEU A 139 4.85 -8.86 -3.28
C LEU A 139 5.70 -8.93 -4.53
N ALA A 140 6.71 -9.80 -4.53
CA ALA A 140 7.51 -10.05 -5.71
C ALA A 140 6.61 -10.59 -6.82
N GLU A 141 6.74 -10.02 -8.02
CA GLU A 141 6.12 -10.51 -9.24
C GLU A 141 7.21 -11.20 -10.06
N THR A 142 7.00 -12.46 -10.40
CA THR A 142 7.81 -13.16 -11.40
C THR A 142 7.41 -12.64 -12.77
N GLY A 143 8.32 -11.92 -13.43
CA GLY A 143 8.07 -11.32 -14.73
C GLY A 143 7.66 -12.35 -15.79
N GLY A 144 6.64 -12.03 -16.58
CA GLY A 144 6.33 -12.70 -17.86
C GLY A 144 5.02 -13.50 -17.86
N GLU A 145 4.82 -14.43 -16.93
CA GLU A 145 3.64 -15.29 -16.93
C GLU A 145 2.87 -15.25 -15.62
N VAL A 146 1.62 -14.83 -15.72
CA VAL A 146 0.66 -14.87 -14.62
C VAL A 146 0.09 -16.29 -14.58
N GLU A 147 0.60 -17.11 -13.67
CA GLU A 147 0.10 -18.47 -13.46
C GLU A 147 -1.39 -18.44 -13.05
N PRO A 148 -2.31 -19.05 -13.83
CA PRO A 148 -3.73 -19.09 -13.49
C PRO A 148 -3.98 -19.80 -12.15
N GLY A 149 -5.04 -19.40 -11.46
CA GLY A 149 -5.41 -19.95 -10.15
C GLY A 149 -5.52 -18.86 -9.08
N TYR A 150 -5.20 -19.22 -7.84
CA TYR A 150 -5.40 -18.37 -6.66
C TYR A 150 -4.10 -18.15 -5.91
N ARG A 151 -3.56 -16.93 -5.97
CA ARG A 151 -2.43 -16.51 -5.13
C ARG A 151 -2.97 -15.98 -3.82
N ILE A 152 -2.86 -16.74 -2.75
CA ILE A 152 -3.37 -16.38 -1.42
C ILE A 152 -2.21 -15.80 -0.61
N VAL A 153 -2.35 -14.54 -0.20
CA VAL A 153 -1.29 -13.79 0.49
C VAL A 153 -1.74 -13.49 1.92
N ASN A 154 -0.93 -13.87 2.91
CA ASN A 154 -1.25 -13.71 4.32
C ASN A 154 -0.51 -12.51 4.94
N PHE A 155 -1.22 -11.38 5.07
CA PHE A 155 -0.77 -10.19 5.80
C PHE A 155 -1.34 -10.10 7.22
N THR A 156 -1.82 -11.20 7.78
CA THR A 156 -2.16 -11.26 9.21
C THR A 156 -0.89 -11.42 10.04
N ASP A 157 -1.01 -11.25 11.36
CA ASP A 157 0.07 -11.51 12.31
C ASP A 157 0.19 -12.99 12.71
N LYS A 158 -0.66 -13.86 12.15
CA LYS A 158 -0.78 -15.28 12.49
C LYS A 158 -0.65 -16.15 11.25
N GLU A 159 -0.38 -17.42 11.48
CA GLU A 159 -0.54 -18.46 10.46
C GLU A 159 -2.04 -18.67 10.17
N LEU A 160 -2.37 -18.86 8.89
CA LEU A 160 -3.73 -19.14 8.44
C LEU A 160 -3.78 -20.48 7.72
N ALA A 161 -4.80 -21.27 8.04
CA ALA A 161 -5.22 -22.37 7.18
C ALA A 161 -6.28 -21.83 6.22
N ILE A 162 -6.13 -22.14 4.93
CA ILE A 162 -7.13 -21.86 3.91
C ILE A 162 -7.60 -23.16 3.28
N LYS A 163 -8.90 -23.23 2.99
CA LYS A 163 -9.50 -24.26 2.16
C LYS A 163 -10.27 -23.59 1.03
N ILE A 164 -10.01 -24.01 -0.21
CA ILE A 164 -10.74 -23.59 -1.40
C ILE A 164 -11.19 -24.85 -2.13
N ASN A 165 -12.48 -25.19 -2.02
CA ASN A 165 -13.02 -26.47 -2.51
C ASN A 165 -12.17 -27.68 -2.06
N ASP A 166 -11.46 -28.30 -3.01
CA ASP A 166 -10.61 -29.47 -2.91
C ASP A 166 -9.17 -29.14 -2.47
N GLU A 167 -8.73 -27.89 -2.61
CA GLU A 167 -7.41 -27.42 -2.21
C GLU A 167 -7.38 -26.95 -0.75
N GLN A 168 -6.25 -27.21 -0.08
CA GLN A 168 -5.98 -26.70 1.26
C GLN A 168 -4.52 -26.33 1.43
N ALA A 169 -4.26 -25.26 2.17
CA ALA A 169 -2.90 -24.86 2.50
C ALA A 169 -2.82 -24.20 3.87
N ILE A 170 -1.66 -24.31 4.49
CA ILE A 170 -1.26 -23.50 5.64
C ILE A 170 -0.32 -22.42 5.11
N ILE A 171 -0.63 -21.17 5.41
CA ILE A 171 0.09 -20.00 4.91
C ILE A 171 0.67 -19.28 6.12
N PRO A 172 2.00 -19.33 6.31
CA PRO A 172 2.66 -18.58 7.37
C PRO A 172 2.41 -17.08 7.26
N ARG A 173 2.67 -16.37 8.36
CA ARG A 173 2.60 -14.91 8.38
C ARG A 173 3.56 -14.32 7.35
N GLY A 174 3.07 -13.37 6.54
CA GLY A 174 3.88 -12.63 5.56
C GLY A 174 4.11 -13.38 4.25
N GLU A 175 3.74 -14.67 4.20
CA GLU A 175 3.96 -15.54 3.05
C GLU A 175 2.75 -15.61 2.13
N PHE A 176 2.94 -16.24 0.96
CA PHE A 176 1.86 -16.56 0.05
C PHE A 176 1.95 -18.00 -0.47
N GLN A 177 0.82 -18.51 -0.94
CA GLN A 177 0.72 -19.81 -1.61
C GLN A 177 -0.10 -19.66 -2.89
N HIS A 178 0.25 -20.44 -3.92
CA HIS A 178 -0.54 -20.53 -5.14
C HIS A 178 -1.36 -21.82 -5.13
N LEU A 179 -2.67 -21.71 -5.34
CA LEU A 179 -3.62 -22.82 -5.32
C LEU A 179 -4.34 -22.92 -6.66
N LYS A 180 -4.63 -24.14 -7.11
CA LYS A 180 -5.38 -24.41 -8.35
C LYS A 180 -6.62 -25.26 -8.05
N PRO A 181 -7.58 -24.71 -7.28
CA PRO A 181 -8.77 -25.46 -6.90
C PRO A 181 -9.64 -25.79 -8.12
N THR A 182 -10.30 -26.94 -8.06
CA THR A 182 -11.30 -27.32 -9.07
C THR A 182 -12.61 -26.61 -8.75
N ALA A 183 -13.15 -25.84 -9.70
CA ALA A 183 -14.46 -25.23 -9.53
C ALA A 183 -15.57 -26.28 -9.59
N ARG A 184 -16.68 -25.98 -8.91
CA ARG A 184 -17.92 -26.77 -9.02
C ARG A 184 -18.58 -26.54 -10.37
N ASP A 185 -19.59 -27.34 -10.70
CA ASP A 185 -20.35 -27.24 -11.94
C ASP A 185 -20.95 -25.84 -12.21
N ASP A 186 -21.25 -25.08 -11.15
CA ASP A 186 -21.75 -23.71 -11.23
C ASP A 186 -20.64 -22.63 -11.28
N ASN A 187 -19.38 -23.03 -11.51
CA ASN A 187 -18.18 -22.20 -11.46
C ASN A 187 -17.96 -21.51 -10.10
N SER A 188 -18.42 -22.11 -9.00
CA SER A 188 -18.22 -21.58 -7.65
C SER A 188 -17.09 -22.27 -6.89
N LEU A 189 -16.46 -21.48 -6.02
CA LEU A 189 -15.35 -21.87 -5.15
C LEU A 189 -15.70 -21.46 -3.73
N SER A 190 -15.91 -22.44 -2.85
CA SER A 190 -16.12 -22.16 -1.43
C SER A 190 -14.77 -21.93 -0.77
N VAL A 191 -14.60 -20.73 -0.20
CA VAL A 191 -13.37 -20.33 0.48
C VAL A 191 -13.67 -20.22 1.96
N ALA A 192 -12.84 -20.88 2.78
CA ALA A 192 -12.83 -20.71 4.21
C ALA A 192 -11.40 -20.44 4.70
N THR A 193 -11.26 -19.53 5.65
CA THR A 193 -9.99 -19.35 6.37
C THR A 193 -10.19 -19.66 7.85
N ALA A 194 -9.18 -20.24 8.46
CA ALA A 194 -9.10 -20.47 9.89
C ALA A 194 -7.75 -19.96 10.42
N SER A 195 -7.75 -19.49 11.66
CA SER A 195 -6.53 -19.15 12.38
C SER A 195 -6.37 -20.10 13.57
N LYS A 196 -5.13 -20.41 13.92
CA LYS A 196 -4.82 -21.20 15.13
C LYS A 196 -5.07 -20.35 16.38
N GLU A 197 -5.88 -20.86 17.29
CA GLU A 197 -6.11 -20.32 18.63
C GLU A 197 -5.70 -21.35 19.70
N ALA A 198 -5.79 -20.99 20.98
CA ALA A 198 -5.45 -21.87 22.10
C ALA A 198 -6.18 -23.21 22.06
N ASP A 199 -7.47 -23.21 21.68
CA ASP A 199 -8.32 -24.39 21.62
C ASP A 199 -8.32 -25.10 20.25
N GLY A 200 -7.40 -24.72 19.35
CA GLY A 200 -7.30 -25.25 17.99
C GLY A 200 -7.69 -24.27 16.89
N TRP A 201 -7.98 -24.79 15.69
CA TRP A 201 -8.31 -23.97 14.52
C TRP A 201 -9.74 -23.43 14.59
N LYS A 202 -9.90 -22.10 14.51
CA LYS A 202 -11.23 -21.47 14.44
C LYS A 202 -11.43 -20.80 13.09
N VAL A 203 -12.55 -21.11 12.45
CA VAL A 203 -12.94 -20.49 11.17
C VAL A 203 -13.19 -19.00 11.37
N LYS A 204 -12.52 -18.17 10.58
CA LYS A 204 -12.59 -16.70 10.64
C LYS A 204 -13.35 -16.07 9.49
N TYR A 205 -13.37 -16.76 8.35
CA TYR A 205 -14.00 -16.29 7.14
C TYR A 205 -14.58 -17.48 6.39
N ARG A 206 -15.76 -17.28 5.79
CA ARG A 206 -16.33 -18.18 4.80
C ARG A 206 -17.04 -17.35 3.75
N ASN A 207 -16.78 -17.64 2.48
CA ASN A 207 -17.47 -17.00 1.37
C ASN A 207 -17.49 -17.90 0.13
N LEU A 208 -18.27 -17.50 -0.87
CA LEU A 208 -18.33 -18.14 -2.17
C LEU A 208 -17.72 -17.20 -3.22
N PHE A 209 -16.69 -17.66 -3.91
CA PHE A 209 -16.11 -16.95 -5.04
C PHE A 209 -16.62 -17.55 -6.34
N ARG A 210 -16.76 -16.72 -7.37
CA ARG A 210 -16.84 -17.20 -8.75
C ARG A 210 -15.43 -17.35 -9.30
N GLU A 211 -15.16 -18.50 -9.90
CA GLU A 211 -13.95 -18.73 -10.67
C GLU A 211 -13.95 -17.87 -11.93
N LYS A 212 -12.75 -17.46 -12.35
CA LYS A 212 -12.51 -16.85 -13.67
C LYS A 212 -11.40 -17.65 -14.36
N PRO A 213 -11.76 -18.57 -15.28
CA PRO A 213 -10.79 -19.41 -15.98
C PRO A 213 -9.69 -18.58 -16.67
N GLY A 214 -8.45 -19.08 -16.65
CA GLY A 214 -7.31 -18.45 -17.33
C GLY A 214 -6.81 -17.15 -16.71
N ILE A 215 -7.29 -16.77 -15.51
CA ILE A 215 -6.87 -15.55 -14.79
C ILE A 215 -6.34 -15.96 -13.42
N ARG A 216 -5.29 -15.27 -12.94
CA ARG A 216 -4.88 -15.39 -11.53
C ARG A 216 -5.72 -14.46 -10.67
N THR A 217 -6.34 -15.00 -9.64
CA THR A 217 -6.97 -14.20 -8.58
C THR A 217 -5.99 -14.10 -7.42
N THR A 218 -5.46 -12.92 -7.15
CA THR A 218 -4.72 -12.67 -5.92
C THR A 218 -5.69 -12.33 -4.79
N VAL A 219 -5.64 -13.07 -3.69
CA VAL A 219 -6.47 -12.88 -2.50
C VAL A 219 -5.58 -12.45 -1.35
N PHE A 220 -5.74 -11.21 -0.91
CA PHE A 220 -5.04 -10.70 0.25
C PHE A 220 -5.89 -10.89 1.51
N LEU A 221 -5.28 -11.48 2.53
CA LEU A 221 -5.86 -11.70 3.85
C LEU A 221 -5.16 -10.76 4.84
N SER A 222 -5.90 -9.93 5.56
CA SER A 222 -5.33 -9.16 6.67
C SER A 222 -6.27 -9.16 7.88
N GLU A 223 -5.78 -8.72 9.04
CA GLU A 223 -6.61 -8.58 10.24
C GLU A 223 -7.08 -7.14 10.45
N SER A 224 -8.31 -7.02 10.98
CA SER A 224 -8.87 -5.81 11.56
C SER A 224 -9.64 -6.21 12.82
N GLY A 225 -9.01 -6.01 13.98
CA GLY A 225 -9.48 -6.57 15.24
C GLY A 225 -9.53 -8.10 15.18
N LYS A 226 -10.66 -8.70 15.54
CA LYS A 226 -10.85 -10.17 15.55
C LYS A 226 -11.28 -10.76 14.20
N ARG A 227 -11.40 -9.94 13.15
CA ARG A 227 -11.92 -10.35 11.83
C ARG A 227 -10.82 -10.39 10.79
N VAL A 228 -10.84 -11.43 9.96
CA VAL A 228 -10.03 -11.49 8.74
C VAL A 228 -10.74 -10.70 7.65
N GLN A 229 -10.07 -9.67 7.13
CA GLN A 229 -10.46 -8.94 5.95
C GLN A 229 -9.89 -9.62 4.71
N VAL A 230 -10.75 -9.83 3.72
CA VAL A 230 -10.39 -10.47 2.45
C VAL A 230 -10.55 -9.48 1.33
N ARG A 231 -9.48 -9.27 0.56
CA ARG A 231 -9.48 -8.46 -0.67
C ARG A 231 -9.09 -9.34 -1.84
N ARG A 232 -9.85 -9.23 -2.93
CA ARG A 232 -9.59 -9.98 -4.17
C ARG A 232 -9.17 -9.02 -5.26
N PHE A 233 -8.15 -9.42 -6.00
CA PHE A 233 -7.69 -8.73 -7.18
C PHE A 233 -7.54 -9.73 -8.32
N LEU A 234 -7.95 -9.34 -9.53
CA LEU A 234 -7.80 -10.16 -10.73
C LEU A 234 -6.53 -9.72 -11.46
N ASP A 235 -5.47 -10.52 -11.35
CA ASP A 235 -4.25 -10.36 -12.12
C ASP A 235 -4.53 -10.77 -13.57
N ARG A 236 -4.84 -9.79 -14.41
CA ARG A 236 -4.88 -10.01 -15.86
C ARG A 236 -3.44 -9.97 -16.36
N ALA A 237 -3.03 -10.99 -17.11
CA ALA A 237 -1.83 -10.89 -17.92
C ALA A 237 -1.97 -9.62 -18.78
N THR A 238 -1.06 -8.68 -18.62
CA THR A 238 -0.94 -7.55 -19.55
C THR A 238 -0.61 -8.16 -20.90
N ARG A 239 -1.56 -8.13 -21.84
CA ARG A 239 -1.23 -8.35 -23.25
C ARG A 239 -0.24 -7.24 -23.60
N ASN A 240 1.01 -7.60 -23.86
CA ASN A 240 1.95 -6.70 -24.49
C ASN A 240 1.37 -6.41 -25.89
N ASN A 241 0.74 -5.25 -26.03
CA ASN A 241 0.43 -4.66 -27.32
C ASN A 241 1.58 -3.72 -27.68
#